data_AF-A0A947RCN5-F1
#
_entry.id   AF-A0A947RCN5-F1
#
_cell.length_a   1.000
_cell.length_b   1.000
_cell.length_c   1.000
_cell.angle_alpha   90.00
_cell.angle_beta   90.00
_cell.angle_gamma   90.00
#
_symmetry.space_group_name_H-M   'P 1'
#
loop_
_entity.id
_entity.type
_entity.pdbx_description
1 polymer ?
#
loop_
_entity_poly.entity_id
_entity_poly.type
_entity_poly.pdbx_seq_one_letter_code
_entity_poly.pdbx_strand_id
1 'polypeptide(L)'
;MPRTHNISSELIDAAGEFVERALTADELRAAQSVLLPGLYGFTLNEAAQLIGRSRATVTRLQARFKALSAGREMPGRKWGGRRCSYLTLREEKEFLAGFLKEASEGGMLEVRRIKLAYEQKASKTVAKTTVYRMLARHGWRKITPRPRHPKHDEDKQNAFKKTAGNRR
;
A
#
# COMPACT_ATOMS: atom_id res chain seq x y z
N MET A 1 44.90 -3.50 9.37
CA MET A 1 44.34 -2.53 10.34
C MET A 1 42.90 -2.21 9.98
N PRO A 2 42.00 -2.05 10.96
CA PRO A 2 40.65 -1.57 10.67
C PRO A 2 40.73 -0.17 10.03
N ARG A 3 39.91 0.09 9.00
CA ARG A 3 39.84 1.42 8.37
C ARG A 3 39.34 2.41 9.41
N THR A 4 40.11 3.47 9.64
CA THR A 4 39.67 4.60 10.47
C THR A 4 38.57 5.34 9.72
N HIS A 5 37.40 5.47 10.35
CA HIS A 5 36.29 6.24 9.79
C HIS A 5 36.50 7.69 10.21
N ASN A 6 36.98 8.52 9.29
CA ASN A 6 37.06 9.95 9.54
C ASN A 6 35.64 10.54 9.48
N ILE A 7 35.11 10.93 10.64
CA ILE A 7 33.80 11.56 10.81
C ILE A 7 34.06 13.03 11.12
N SER A 8 33.38 13.95 10.43
CA SER A 8 33.53 15.39 10.67
C SER A 8 33.03 15.78 12.07
N SER A 9 33.72 16.72 12.72
CA SER A 9 33.34 17.26 14.03
C SER A 9 31.90 17.81 14.03
N GLU A 10 31.53 18.54 12.98
CA GLU A 10 30.17 19.07 12.79
C GLU A 10 29.09 17.97 12.85
N LEU A 11 29.39 16.78 12.31
CA LEU A 11 28.44 15.67 12.31
C LEU A 11 28.32 15.03 13.69
N ILE A 12 29.41 15.05 14.46
CA ILE A 12 29.44 14.55 15.84
C ILE A 12 28.59 15.47 16.73
N ASP A 13 28.77 16.78 16.61
CA ASP A 13 28.00 17.78 17.38
C ASP A 13 26.50 17.67 17.05
N ALA A 14 26.16 17.60 15.76
CA ALA A 14 24.78 17.38 15.31
C ALA A 14 24.19 16.07 15.84
N ALA A 15 25.00 15.00 15.91
CA ALA A 15 24.56 13.73 16.48
C ALA A 15 24.34 13.82 17.99
N GLY A 16 25.15 14.59 18.71
CA GLY A 16 24.97 14.85 20.14
C GLY A 16 23.64 15.54 20.42
N GLU A 17 23.35 16.64 19.71
CA GLU A 17 22.05 17.31 19.84
C GLU A 17 20.86 16.43 19.46
N PHE A 18 21.03 15.54 18.48
CA PHE A 18 19.96 14.66 18.01
C PHE A 18 19.62 13.56 19.02
N VAL A 19 20.60 13.11 19.84
CA VAL A 19 20.35 12.13 20.91
C VAL A 19 19.37 12.68 21.94
N GLU A 20 19.56 13.94 22.38
CA GLU A 20 18.70 14.60 23.37
C GLU A 20 17.25 14.78 22.87
N ARG A 21 17.09 14.95 21.55
CA ARG A 21 15.77 15.16 20.92
C ARG A 21 15.11 13.88 20.41
N ALA A 22 15.80 12.74 20.44
CA ALA A 22 15.32 11.50 19.84
C ALA A 22 14.09 10.94 20.57
N LEU A 23 13.00 10.70 19.84
CA LEU A 23 11.77 10.14 20.40
C LEU A 23 11.67 8.62 20.18
N THR A 24 12.33 8.12 19.14
CA THR A 24 12.29 6.70 18.79
C THR A 24 13.64 6.01 18.94
N ALA A 25 13.60 4.72 19.25
CA ALA A 25 14.82 3.93 19.36
C ALA A 25 15.62 3.89 18.04
N ASP A 26 14.97 4.00 16.88
CA ASP A 26 15.69 4.01 15.60
C ASP A 26 16.38 5.37 15.32
N GLU A 27 15.79 6.48 15.79
CA GLU A 27 16.43 7.80 15.76
C GLU A 27 17.66 7.85 16.67
N LEU A 28 17.52 7.37 17.91
CA LEU A 28 18.62 7.29 18.86
C LEU A 28 19.78 6.45 18.30
N ARG A 29 19.47 5.27 17.75
CA ARG A 29 20.47 4.39 17.14
C ARG A 29 21.13 5.01 15.90
N ALA A 30 20.43 5.88 15.17
CA ALA A 30 21.01 6.60 14.03
C ALA A 30 22.09 7.57 14.50
N ALA A 31 21.83 8.36 15.54
CA ALA A 31 22.83 9.24 16.14
C ALA A 31 24.00 8.46 16.79
N GLN A 32 23.69 7.41 17.57
CA GLN A 32 24.71 6.55 18.18
C GLN A 32 25.63 5.89 17.15
N SER A 33 25.12 5.56 15.97
CA SER A 33 25.93 4.99 14.88
C SER A 33 27.05 5.92 14.42
N VAL A 34 26.91 7.23 14.63
CA VAL A 34 27.90 8.27 14.33
C VAL A 34 28.75 8.58 15.56
N LEU A 35 28.14 8.72 16.73
CA LEU A 35 28.84 9.07 17.98
C LEU A 35 29.82 7.98 18.42
N LEU A 36 29.45 6.70 18.34
CA LEU A 36 30.31 5.61 18.82
C LEU A 36 31.65 5.57 18.06
N PRO A 37 31.69 5.59 16.72
CA PRO A 37 32.97 5.66 16.01
C PRO A 37 33.64 7.04 16.09
N GLY A 38 32.86 8.13 16.14
CA GLY A 38 33.37 9.50 16.04
C GLY A 38 34.03 10.01 17.32
N LEU A 39 33.41 9.78 18.48
CA LEU A 39 33.91 10.23 19.78
C LEU A 39 34.80 9.20 20.47
N TYR A 40 34.41 7.93 20.40
CA TYR A 40 35.05 6.86 21.18
C TYR A 40 35.96 5.97 20.33
N GLY A 41 36.07 6.22 19.02
CA GLY A 41 36.95 5.46 18.13
C GLY A 41 36.52 4.01 17.89
N PHE A 42 35.29 3.64 18.24
CA PHE A 42 34.79 2.27 18.02
C PHE A 42 34.79 1.90 16.53
N THR A 43 35.15 0.65 16.24
CA THR A 43 34.94 0.08 14.91
C THR A 43 33.44 -0.08 14.62
N LEU A 44 33.06 -0.16 13.34
CA LEU A 44 31.65 -0.39 12.98
C LEU A 44 31.10 -1.72 13.51
N ASN A 45 31.97 -2.71 13.76
CA ASN A 45 31.56 -3.99 14.32
C ASN A 45 31.25 -3.87 15.82
N GLU A 46 32.10 -3.17 16.58
CA GLU A 46 31.87 -2.90 18.00
C GLU A 46 30.64 -2.01 18.18
N ALA A 47 30.51 -0.95 17.38
CA ALA A 47 29.33 -0.10 17.38
C ALA A 47 28.06 -0.90 17.05
N ALA A 48 28.14 -1.86 16.12
CA ALA A 48 27.03 -2.74 15.80
C ALA A 48 26.62 -3.65 16.97
N GLN A 49 27.59 -4.21 17.69
CA GLN A 49 27.34 -5.02 18.88
C GLN A 49 26.70 -4.19 20.00
N LEU A 50 27.22 -3.00 20.29
CA LEU A 50 26.68 -2.09 21.31
C LEU A 50 25.25 -1.64 21.01
N ILE A 51 24.98 -1.29 19.75
CA ILE A 51 23.65 -0.84 19.30
C ILE A 51 22.66 -2.02 19.16
N GLY A 52 23.15 -3.27 19.17
CA GLY A 52 22.33 -4.47 18.95
C GLY A 52 21.84 -4.61 17.51
N ARG A 53 22.67 -4.23 16.52
CA ARG A 53 22.35 -4.27 15.08
C ARG A 53 23.48 -4.92 14.28
N SER A 54 23.25 -5.16 13.00
CA SER A 54 24.31 -5.66 12.11
C SER A 54 25.20 -4.54 11.60
N ARG A 55 26.48 -4.85 11.29
CA ARG A 55 27.44 -3.90 10.68
C ARG A 55 26.85 -3.13 9.50
N ALA A 56 26.19 -3.85 8.59
CA ALA A 56 25.54 -3.25 7.41
C ALA A 56 24.41 -2.27 7.79
N THR A 57 23.73 -2.51 8.91
CA THR A 57 22.69 -1.60 9.41
C THR A 57 23.30 -0.34 10.01
N VAL A 58 24.40 -0.45 10.76
CA VAL A 58 25.13 0.71 11.27
C VAL A 58 25.58 1.62 10.12
N THR A 59 26.15 1.06 9.04
CA THR A 59 26.53 1.86 7.86
C THR A 59 25.34 2.57 7.23
N ARG A 60 24.18 1.91 7.12
CA ARG A 60 22.95 2.54 6.61
C ARG A 60 22.42 3.62 7.54
N LEU A 61 22.52 3.43 8.85
CA LEU A 61 22.12 4.40 9.87
C LEU A 61 23.00 5.65 9.79
N GLN A 62 24.32 5.50 9.66
CA GLN A 62 25.23 6.63 9.44
C GLN A 62 24.89 7.41 8.16
N ALA A 63 24.66 6.71 7.05
CA ALA A 63 24.28 7.36 5.79
C ALA A 63 22.94 8.09 5.90
N ARG A 64 21.96 7.49 6.60
CA ARG A 64 20.68 8.12 6.89
C ARG A 64 20.84 9.36 7.77
N PHE A 65 21.65 9.28 8.82
CA PHE A 65 21.91 10.39 9.72
C PHE A 65 22.57 11.56 8.98
N LYS A 66 23.60 11.29 8.16
CA LYS A 66 24.25 12.29 7.30
C LYS A 66 23.27 12.98 6.34
N ALA A 67 22.30 12.24 5.80
CA ALA A 67 21.28 12.81 4.94
C ALA A 67 20.33 13.73 5.74
N LEU A 68 19.89 13.27 6.92
CA LEU A 68 19.02 14.04 7.80
C LEU A 68 19.69 15.32 8.31
N SER A 69 20.95 15.26 8.71
CA SER A 69 21.72 16.42 9.16
C SER A 69 21.93 17.44 8.03
N ALA A 70 21.97 17.00 6.78
CA ALA A 70 22.02 17.85 5.60
C ALA A 70 20.63 18.38 5.16
N GLY A 71 19.58 18.22 5.98
CA GLY A 71 18.21 18.64 5.67
C GLY A 71 17.54 17.83 4.56
N ARG A 72 18.11 16.69 4.16
CA ARG A 72 17.51 15.83 3.14
C ARG A 72 16.48 14.93 3.80
N GLU A 73 15.22 15.11 3.42
CA GLU A 73 14.19 14.12 3.72
C GLU A 73 14.54 12.81 3.02
N MET A 74 14.78 11.77 3.82
CA MET A 74 14.93 10.42 3.30
C MET A 74 13.52 9.85 3.08
N PRO A 75 13.08 9.66 1.82
CA PRO A 75 11.77 9.08 1.58
C PRO A 75 11.70 7.72 2.27
N GLY A 76 10.65 7.49 3.04
CA GLY A 76 10.39 6.20 3.64
C GLY A 76 10.44 5.10 2.58
N ARG A 77 10.81 3.87 2.98
CA ARG A 77 10.74 2.74 2.06
C ARG A 77 9.29 2.64 1.56
N LYS A 78 9.08 2.91 0.28
CA LYS A 78 7.79 2.70 -0.36
C LYS A 78 7.62 1.18 -0.47
N TRP A 79 6.96 0.54 0.47
CA TRP A 79 6.62 -0.88 0.38
C TRP A 79 5.29 -1.05 -0.35
N GLY A 80 5.19 -2.09 -1.18
CA GLY A 80 3.98 -2.41 -1.91
C GLY A 80 3.64 -1.44 -3.04
N GLY A 81 2.35 -1.35 -3.34
CA GLY A 81 1.80 -0.60 -4.46
C GLY A 81 1.70 -1.41 -5.75
N ARG A 82 1.25 -0.73 -6.81
CA ARG A 82 0.92 -1.32 -8.10
C ARG A 82 2.12 -1.26 -9.06
N ARG A 83 3.23 -1.89 -8.67
CA ARG A 83 4.50 -1.86 -9.45
C ARG A 83 4.56 -2.87 -10.58
N CYS A 84 3.83 -3.97 -10.44
CA CYS A 84 3.78 -5.06 -11.41
C CYS A 84 2.42 -5.13 -12.12
N SER A 85 1.74 -4.00 -12.31
CA SER A 85 0.49 -4.00 -13.08
C SER A 85 0.73 -4.13 -14.57
N TYR A 86 -0.14 -4.88 -15.24
CA TYR A 86 -0.08 -5.06 -16.68
C TYR A 86 -0.64 -3.88 -17.49
N LEU A 87 -1.56 -3.09 -16.91
CA LEU A 87 -2.14 -1.89 -17.53
C LEU A 87 -2.01 -0.69 -16.59
N THR A 88 -2.15 0.54 -17.06
CA THR A 88 -2.32 1.73 -16.20
C THR A 88 -3.76 1.86 -15.70
N LEU A 89 -4.03 2.72 -14.70
CA LEU A 89 -5.40 2.96 -14.23
C LEU A 89 -6.30 3.54 -15.34
N ARG A 90 -5.73 4.37 -16.21
CA ARG A 90 -6.45 4.96 -17.36
C ARG A 90 -6.85 3.87 -18.35
N GLU A 91 -5.89 3.01 -18.71
CA GLU A 91 -6.13 1.90 -19.65
C GLU A 91 -7.12 0.86 -19.11
N GLU A 92 -7.10 0.58 -17.80
CA GLU A 92 -8.11 -0.27 -17.17
C GLU A 92 -9.50 0.38 -17.24
N LYS A 93 -9.60 1.69 -17.01
CA LYS A 93 -10.88 2.42 -17.08
C LYS A 93 -11.45 2.40 -18.49
N GLU A 94 -10.61 2.67 -19.49
CA GLU A 94 -10.99 2.58 -20.91
C GLU A 94 -11.40 1.16 -21.31
N PHE A 95 -10.66 0.15 -20.84
CA PHE A 95 -10.99 -1.26 -21.08
C PHE A 95 -12.34 -1.63 -20.47
N LEU A 96 -12.60 -1.21 -19.22
CA LEU A 96 -13.85 -1.51 -18.52
C LEU A 96 -15.05 -0.72 -19.05
N ALA A 97 -14.84 0.46 -19.64
CA ALA A 97 -15.93 1.29 -20.14
C ALA A 97 -16.82 0.56 -21.17
N GLY A 98 -16.23 -0.28 -22.03
CA GLY A 98 -16.99 -1.09 -22.99
C GLY A 98 -17.91 -2.10 -22.28
N PHE A 99 -17.37 -2.86 -21.32
CA PHE A 99 -18.13 -3.88 -20.59
C PHE A 99 -19.18 -3.28 -19.64
N LEU A 100 -18.93 -2.10 -19.09
CA LEU A 100 -19.88 -1.43 -18.20
C LEU A 100 -21.08 -0.86 -18.96
N LYS A 101 -20.89 -0.37 -20.20
CA LYS A 101 -22.01 0.06 -21.06
C LYS A 101 -22.96 -1.11 -21.36
N GLU A 102 -22.42 -2.22 -21.84
CA GLU A 102 -23.20 -3.45 -22.10
C GLU A 102 -23.93 -3.94 -20.85
N ALA A 103 -23.30 -3.85 -19.68
CA ALA A 103 -23.93 -4.24 -18.42
C ALA A 103 -25.03 -3.29 -17.94
N SER A 104 -24.90 -1.99 -18.23
CA SER A 104 -25.90 -0.98 -17.86
C SER A 104 -27.19 -1.09 -18.68
N GLU A 105 -27.09 -1.62 -19.90
CA GLU A 105 -28.20 -1.85 -20.83
C GLU A 105 -29.00 -3.14 -20.50
N GLY A 106 -28.78 -3.72 -19.32
CA GLY A 106 -29.46 -4.93 -18.85
C GLY A 106 -28.64 -6.22 -19.00
N GLY A 107 -27.40 -6.13 -19.52
CA GLY A 107 -26.48 -7.26 -19.60
C GLY A 107 -25.91 -7.68 -18.24
N MET A 108 -25.76 -8.98 -18.00
CA MET A 108 -24.99 -9.47 -16.86
C MET A 108 -23.49 -9.37 -17.18
N LEU A 109 -22.73 -8.70 -16.30
CA LEU A 109 -21.29 -8.57 -16.46
C LEU A 109 -20.59 -9.91 -16.20
N GLU A 110 -20.16 -10.58 -17.27
CA GLU A 110 -19.49 -11.87 -17.17
C GLU A 110 -17.98 -11.71 -16.94
N VAL A 111 -17.55 -11.99 -15.71
CA VAL A 111 -16.13 -11.88 -15.29
C VAL A 111 -15.20 -12.77 -16.13
N ARG A 112 -15.69 -13.90 -16.66
CA ARG A 112 -14.92 -14.80 -17.53
C ARG A 112 -14.57 -14.14 -18.86
N ARG A 113 -15.52 -13.45 -19.51
CA ARG A 113 -15.30 -12.70 -20.75
C ARG A 113 -14.30 -11.57 -20.54
N ILE A 114 -14.43 -10.83 -19.44
CA ILE A 114 -13.50 -9.75 -19.08
C ILE A 114 -12.09 -10.30 -18.84
N LYS A 115 -11.96 -11.45 -18.16
CA LYS A 115 -10.66 -12.10 -17.96
C LYS A 115 -9.99 -12.42 -19.29
N LEU A 116 -10.71 -13.05 -20.22
CA LEU A 116 -10.15 -13.46 -21.50
C LEU A 116 -9.71 -12.25 -22.34
N ALA A 117 -10.55 -11.21 -22.41
CA ALA A 117 -10.20 -9.96 -23.08
C ALA A 117 -9.02 -9.23 -22.41
N TYR A 118 -8.93 -9.29 -21.08
CA TYR A 118 -7.82 -8.71 -20.32
C TYR A 118 -6.51 -9.46 -20.59
N GLU A 119 -6.53 -10.80 -20.64
CA GLU A 119 -5.37 -11.64 -20.94
C GLU A 119 -4.86 -11.39 -22.36
N GLN A 120 -5.76 -11.18 -23.33
CA GLN A 120 -5.39 -10.79 -24.68
C GLN A 120 -4.71 -9.41 -24.71
N LYS A 121 -5.30 -8.41 -24.05
CA LYS A 121 -4.75 -7.04 -24.00
C LYS A 121 -3.43 -6.95 -23.23
N ALA A 122 -3.27 -7.73 -22.16
CA ALA A 122 -2.06 -7.79 -21.33
C ALA A 122 -1.00 -8.77 -21.86
N SER A 123 -1.35 -9.59 -22.86
CA SER A 123 -0.56 -10.70 -23.39
C SER A 123 0.01 -11.65 -22.32
N LYS A 124 -0.71 -11.80 -21.21
CA LYS A 124 -0.31 -12.59 -20.04
C LYS A 124 -1.51 -13.26 -19.41
N THR A 125 -1.31 -14.47 -18.88
CA THR A 125 -2.31 -15.15 -18.09
C THR A 125 -2.43 -14.50 -16.73
N VAL A 126 -3.66 -14.30 -16.27
CA VAL A 126 -3.95 -13.66 -14.98
C VAL A 126 -4.91 -14.50 -14.15
N ALA A 127 -4.76 -14.39 -12.82
CA ALA A 127 -5.71 -14.97 -11.90
C ALA A 127 -7.06 -14.24 -11.99
N LYS A 128 -8.16 -14.95 -11.72
CA LYS A 128 -9.51 -14.35 -11.60
C LYS A 128 -9.53 -13.22 -10.56
N THR A 129 -8.73 -13.35 -9.50
CA THR A 129 -8.61 -12.33 -8.44
C THR A 129 -8.08 -10.99 -8.97
N THR A 130 -7.23 -10.98 -10.00
CA THR A 130 -6.77 -9.75 -10.65
C THR A 130 -7.93 -8.97 -11.25
N VAL A 131 -8.83 -9.66 -11.95
CA VAL A 131 -10.02 -9.07 -12.56
C VAL A 131 -10.99 -8.56 -11.49
N TYR A 132 -11.25 -9.34 -10.43
CA TYR A 132 -12.09 -8.89 -9.32
C TYR A 132 -11.52 -7.67 -8.60
N ARG A 133 -10.21 -7.64 -8.33
CA ARG A 133 -9.54 -6.49 -7.71
C ARG A 133 -9.54 -5.27 -8.62
N MET A 134 -9.47 -5.46 -9.95
CA MET A 134 -9.61 -4.40 -10.94
C MET A 134 -11.05 -3.85 -10.93
N LEU A 135 -12.06 -4.70 -10.99
CA LEU A 135 -13.46 -4.27 -10.94
C LEU A 135 -13.78 -3.51 -9.64
N ALA A 136 -13.34 -4.03 -8.49
CA ALA A 136 -13.57 -3.39 -7.18
C ALA A 136 -12.94 -2.00 -7.06
N ARG A 137 -11.72 -1.79 -7.59
CA ARG A 137 -11.06 -0.47 -7.56
C ARG A 137 -11.72 0.56 -8.48
N HIS A 138 -12.39 0.12 -9.54
CA HIS A 138 -13.16 0.97 -10.46
C HIS A 138 -14.61 1.15 -10.00
N GLY A 139 -14.91 0.83 -8.75
CA GLY A 139 -16.22 1.06 -8.13
C GLY A 139 -17.30 0.06 -8.54
N TRP A 140 -16.94 -1.02 -9.25
CA TRP A 140 -17.93 -2.01 -9.63
C TRP A 140 -18.31 -2.90 -8.43
N ARG A 141 -19.62 -2.94 -8.13
CA ARG A 141 -20.21 -3.77 -7.09
C ARG A 141 -21.24 -4.69 -7.72
N LYS A 142 -21.17 -5.99 -7.42
CA LYS A 142 -22.24 -6.94 -7.77
C LYS A 142 -23.50 -6.54 -7.00
N ILE A 143 -24.49 -5.99 -7.69
CA ILE A 143 -25.80 -5.72 -7.13
C ILE A 143 -26.57 -7.04 -7.15
N THR A 144 -26.63 -7.71 -6.01
CA THR A 144 -27.54 -8.85 -5.84
C THR A 144 -28.95 -8.30 -5.59
N PRO A 145 -29.97 -8.77 -6.31
CA PRO A 145 -31.36 -8.41 -6.02
C PRO A 145 -31.65 -8.71 -4.55
N ARG A 146 -32.25 -7.76 -3.83
CA ARG A 146 -32.67 -8.02 -2.47
C ARG A 146 -33.77 -9.09 -2.49
N PRO A 147 -33.77 -10.07 -1.56
CA PRO A 147 -34.81 -11.09 -1.50
C PRO A 147 -36.19 -10.50 -1.17
N ARG A 148 -36.25 -9.32 -0.54
CA ARG A 148 -37.48 -8.56 -0.29
C ARG A 148 -37.34 -7.11 -0.75
N HIS A 149 -38.42 -6.56 -1.28
CA HIS A 149 -38.51 -5.16 -1.67
C HIS A 149 -38.53 -4.25 -0.43
N PRO A 150 -37.84 -3.10 -0.41
CA PRO A 150 -37.82 -2.20 0.75
C PRO A 150 -39.21 -1.67 1.18
N LYS A 151 -40.16 -1.61 0.24
CA LYS A 151 -41.57 -1.24 0.50
C LYS A 151 -42.47 -2.47 0.68
N HIS A 152 -41.90 -3.63 1.04
CA HIS A 152 -42.66 -4.83 1.32
C HIS A 152 -43.51 -4.61 2.57
N ASP A 153 -44.82 -4.64 2.41
CA ASP A 153 -45.82 -4.43 3.45
C ASP A 153 -46.74 -5.65 3.46
N GLU A 154 -46.63 -6.47 4.50
CA GLU A 154 -47.39 -7.73 4.63
C GLU A 154 -48.88 -7.45 4.81
N ASP A 155 -49.24 -6.35 5.48
CA ASP A 155 -50.63 -5.98 5.74
C ASP A 155 -51.33 -5.55 4.45
N LYS A 156 -50.65 -4.76 3.60
CA LYS A 156 -51.17 -4.41 2.26
C LYS A 156 -51.34 -5.61 1.35
N GLN A 157 -50.41 -6.58 1.39
CA GLN A 157 -50.54 -7.82 0.62
C GLN A 157 -51.70 -8.67 1.10
N ASN A 158 -51.87 -8.79 2.42
CA ASN A 158 -52.96 -9.55 3.02
C ASN A 158 -54.32 -8.89 2.74
N ALA A 159 -54.40 -7.55 2.78
CA ALA A 159 -55.60 -6.81 2.41
C ALA A 159 -55.96 -6.98 0.92
N PHE A 160 -54.97 -6.95 0.03
CA PHE A 160 -55.18 -7.18 -1.41
C PHE A 160 -55.62 -8.62 -1.72
N LYS A 161 -54.99 -9.62 -1.08
CA LYS A 161 -55.40 -11.03 -1.21
C LYS A 161 -56.85 -11.26 -0.74
N LYS A 162 -57.31 -10.50 0.24
CA LYS A 162 -58.70 -10.56 0.75
C LYS A 162 -59.72 -9.87 -0.17
N THR A 163 -59.33 -8.92 -1.02
CA THR A 163 -60.23 -8.19 -1.93
C THR A 163 -60.31 -8.76 -3.35
N ALA A 164 -59.45 -9.70 -3.73
CA ALA A 164 -59.42 -10.27 -5.09
C ALA A 164 -60.57 -11.26 -5.41
N GLY A 165 -61.45 -11.56 -4.45
CA GLY A 165 -62.52 -12.56 -4.58
C GLY A 165 -63.92 -12.04 -4.91
N ASN A 166 -64.13 -10.74 -5.13
CA ASN A 166 -65.49 -10.23 -5.38
C ASN A 166 -65.54 -9.28 -6.59
N ARG A 167 -65.57 -9.86 -7.79
CA ARG A 167 -66.07 -9.20 -9.00
C ARG A 167 -67.11 -10.12 -9.62
N ARG A 168 -68.39 -9.82 -9.38
CA ARG A 168 -69.50 -10.19 -10.26
C ARG A 168 -69.63 -9.11 -11.33
#